data_AF-A0A7K1UV23-F1
#
_entry.id   AF-A0A7K1UV23-F1
#
_cell.length_a   1.000
_cell.length_b   1.000
_cell.length_c   1.000
_cell.angle_alpha   90.00
_cell.angle_beta   90.00
_cell.angle_gamma   90.00
#
_symmetry.space_group_name_H-M   'P 1'
#
loop_
_entity.id
_entity.type
_entity.pdbx_description
1 polymer ?
#
loop_
_entity_poly.entity_id
_entity_poly.type
_entity_poly.pdbx_seq_one_letter_code
_entity_poly.pdbx_strand_id
1 'polypeptide(L)'
;MSWKRRAVIAASCVAALVLSIGGWVIVAQDFAIREERVTITGAAQPLQGTLALPKRGDGPFGLVVFVHGDGPATADRDGFYQPIWEAFARAGYASLAWDKPGVNGAQGNWLAQSMHDRAVETEAALSWARGRSEIDASRIGLWGISQAGWVLPEVAARHPELRFMILAGPAINWLRQGEYNLRIELRERNAPDAEVTAELQRRANDLTLLREGASYDRYRTTTTDSPPMSADRWGFAMRNYLADSSETVAQMRIPTMLALGGHDINVNVSETEHLAAQPETGRGCGQSHGGDAVDAGLSRSAAPGYRPGTLPPFFAALSGVRARRECRVLAHLNRSVIDGGPAGTLFGDMARATGIPLALGMSQVIDGTARRAGVHPPEAVIDPRRFFADLGRELGSVGSPVVLEREPMG
;
A
#
# COMPACT_ATOMS: atom_id res chain seq x y z
N MET A 1 -0.36 50.67 -29.94
CA MET A 1 0.74 50.25 -29.03
C MET A 1 1.94 49.84 -29.87
N SER A 2 3.11 50.47 -29.68
CA SER A 2 4.28 50.25 -30.55
C SER A 2 4.85 48.83 -30.41
N TRP A 3 5.47 48.33 -31.48
CA TRP A 3 6.13 47.02 -31.52
C TRP A 3 7.09 46.81 -30.34
N LYS A 4 7.88 47.84 -30.00
CA LYS A 4 8.80 47.83 -28.86
C LYS A 4 8.08 47.57 -27.53
N ARG A 5 6.90 48.16 -27.32
CA ARG A 5 6.10 47.98 -26.10
C ARG A 5 5.47 46.58 -26.03
N ARG A 6 5.07 46.00 -27.16
CA ARG A 6 4.59 44.61 -27.24
C ARG A 6 5.70 43.61 -26.96
N ALA A 7 6.89 43.84 -27.50
CA ALA A 7 8.06 42.97 -27.29
C ALA A 7 8.52 42.97 -25.82
N VAL A 8 8.55 44.14 -25.17
CA VAL A 8 8.89 44.25 -23.74
C VAL A 8 7.85 43.51 -22.87
N ILE A 9 6.55 43.69 -23.13
CA ILE A 9 5.50 43.00 -22.37
C ILE A 9 5.59 41.48 -22.56
N ALA A 10 5.81 41.00 -23.79
CA ALA A 10 5.96 39.57 -24.05
C ALA A 10 7.19 38.98 -23.32
N ALA A 11 8.33 39.68 -23.35
CA ALA A 11 9.53 39.25 -22.62
C ALA A 11 9.32 39.23 -21.10
N SER A 12 8.63 40.22 -20.54
CA SER A 12 8.28 40.25 -19.11
C SER A 12 7.32 39.12 -18.71
N CYS A 13 6.33 38.79 -19.55
CA CYS A 13 5.43 37.67 -19.30
C CYS A 13 6.15 36.32 -19.33
N VAL A 14 7.08 36.12 -20.27
CA VAL A 14 7.90 34.90 -20.35
C VAL A 14 8.82 34.79 -19.13
N ALA A 15 9.48 35.87 -18.73
CA ALA A 15 10.34 35.88 -17.54
C ALA A 15 9.55 35.59 -16.26
N ALA A 16 8.37 36.19 -16.10
CA ALA A 16 7.49 35.92 -14.96
C ALA A 16 7.01 34.46 -14.96
N LEU A 17 6.67 33.90 -16.12
CA LEU A 17 6.27 32.51 -16.27
C LEU A 17 7.43 31.55 -15.90
N VAL A 18 8.64 31.80 -16.40
CA VAL A 18 9.82 30.99 -16.08
C VAL A 18 10.18 31.07 -14.60
N LEU A 19 10.12 32.26 -13.99
CA LEU A 19 10.36 32.41 -12.54
C LEU A 19 9.27 31.74 -11.69
N SER A 20 8.01 31.78 -12.14
CA SER A 20 6.89 31.13 -11.45
C SER A 20 6.98 29.61 -11.55
N ILE A 21 7.31 29.07 -12.72
CA ILE A 21 7.56 27.65 -12.94
C ILE A 21 8.79 27.21 -12.14
N GLY A 22 9.88 27.97 -12.19
CA GLY A 22 11.09 27.67 -11.42
C GLY A 22 10.85 27.68 -9.90
N GLY A 23 10.11 28.67 -9.40
CA GLY A 23 9.71 28.73 -7.99
C GLY A 23 8.78 27.57 -7.60
N TRP A 24 7.83 27.21 -8.47
CA TRP A 24 6.94 26.07 -8.24
C TRP A 24 7.69 24.74 -8.23
N VAL A 25 8.64 24.53 -9.15
CA VAL A 25 9.51 23.33 -9.18
C VAL A 25 10.35 23.23 -7.90
N ILE A 26 10.94 24.33 -7.44
CA ILE A 26 11.73 24.36 -6.19
C ILE A 26 10.87 24.01 -4.98
N VAL A 27 9.66 24.58 -4.87
CA VAL A 27 8.75 24.31 -3.74
C VAL A 27 8.14 22.91 -3.83
N ALA A 28 7.83 22.42 -5.03
CA ALA A 28 7.26 21.09 -5.24
C ALA A 28 8.26 19.95 -5.02
N GLN A 29 9.57 20.24 -5.03
CA GLN A 29 10.64 19.24 -4.84
C GLN A 29 11.44 19.40 -3.53
N ASP A 30 11.08 20.31 -2.62
CA ASP A 30 11.75 20.41 -1.32
C ASP A 30 11.22 19.39 -0.30
N PHE A 31 11.49 18.11 -0.55
CA PHE A 31 11.18 17.04 0.40
C PHE A 31 12.07 17.13 1.64
N ALA A 32 11.58 16.74 2.82
CA ALA A 32 12.37 16.65 4.05
C ALA A 32 13.46 15.53 4.07
N ILE A 33 13.81 14.98 2.91
CA ILE A 33 14.76 13.86 2.74
C ILE A 33 16.00 14.26 1.96
N ARG A 34 17.13 13.63 2.29
CA ARG A 34 18.35 13.60 1.48
C ARG A 34 18.56 12.17 1.01
N GLU A 35 18.52 11.96 -0.29
CA GLU A 35 18.70 10.65 -0.90
C GLU A 35 20.20 10.37 -1.14
N GLU A 36 20.62 9.15 -0.82
CA GLU A 36 21.95 8.62 -1.06
C GLU A 36 21.82 7.35 -1.90
N ARG A 37 22.54 7.27 -3.03
CA ARG A 37 22.66 6.03 -3.79
C ARG A 37 23.66 5.12 -3.11
N VAL A 38 23.25 3.88 -2.83
CA VAL A 38 24.02 2.92 -2.05
C VAL A 38 24.11 1.58 -2.79
N THR A 39 25.17 0.82 -2.51
CA THR A 39 25.27 -0.58 -2.92
C THR A 39 25.15 -1.45 -1.69
N ILE A 40 24.08 -2.24 -1.63
CA ILE A 40 23.79 -3.16 -0.53
C ILE A 40 24.45 -4.49 -0.86
N THR A 41 25.36 -4.93 -0.01
CA THR A 41 26.07 -6.21 -0.14
C THR A 41 25.42 -7.29 0.73
N GLY A 42 25.78 -8.56 0.50
CA GLY A 42 25.33 -9.70 1.31
C GLY A 42 24.18 -10.53 0.70
N ALA A 43 23.52 -10.02 -0.33
CA ALA A 43 22.64 -10.82 -1.18
C ALA A 43 23.45 -11.62 -2.23
N ALA A 44 22.78 -12.49 -2.98
CA ALA A 44 23.41 -13.26 -4.07
C ALA A 44 24.07 -12.38 -5.14
N GLN A 45 23.52 -11.17 -5.34
CA GLN A 45 24.10 -10.10 -6.15
C GLN A 45 23.99 -8.78 -5.38
N PRO A 46 24.93 -7.83 -5.54
CA PRO A 46 24.83 -6.53 -4.89
C PRO A 46 23.58 -5.76 -5.37
N LEU A 47 22.79 -5.23 -4.44
CA LEU A 47 21.56 -4.49 -4.74
C LEU A 47 21.87 -2.99 -4.88
N GLN A 48 21.34 -2.37 -5.93
CA GLN A 48 21.49 -0.94 -6.17
C GLN A 48 20.34 -0.18 -5.49
N GLY A 49 20.67 0.44 -4.35
CA GLY A 49 19.72 1.00 -3.41
C GLY A 49 19.67 2.52 -3.40
N THR A 50 18.55 3.04 -2.89
CA THR A 50 18.43 4.43 -2.43
C THR A 50 18.13 4.42 -0.94
N LEU A 51 18.96 5.11 -0.17
CA LEU A 51 18.72 5.41 1.24
C LEU A 51 18.30 6.87 1.37
N ALA A 52 17.05 7.11 1.72
CA ALA A 52 16.51 8.43 2.00
C ALA A 52 16.65 8.73 3.51
N LEU A 53 17.56 9.64 3.85
CA LEU A 53 17.82 10.09 5.22
C LEU A 53 17.04 11.37 5.55
N PRO A 54 16.64 11.61 6.81
CA PRO A 54 16.10 12.91 7.21
C PRO A 54 17.09 14.05 6.94
N LYS A 55 16.62 15.16 6.34
CA LYS A 55 17.45 16.38 6.16
C LYS A 55 17.84 17.05 7.48
N ARG A 56 17.06 16.82 8.55
CA ARG A 56 17.20 17.45 9.86
C ARG A 56 17.28 16.39 10.96
N GLY A 57 17.94 16.73 12.06
CA GLY A 57 18.22 15.84 13.18
C GLY A 57 19.61 15.22 13.10
N ASP A 58 20.13 14.80 14.25
CA ASP A 58 21.54 14.37 14.41
C ASP A 58 21.71 12.85 14.32
N GLY A 59 20.63 12.10 14.16
CA GLY A 59 20.63 10.62 14.18
C GLY A 59 21.03 10.04 15.55
N PRO A 60 21.26 8.70 15.62
CA PRO A 60 20.95 7.74 14.58
C PRO A 60 19.43 7.66 14.31
N PHE A 61 19.04 7.54 13.05
CA PHE A 61 17.64 7.52 12.62
C PHE A 61 17.06 6.12 12.71
N GLY A 62 15.76 6.01 12.96
CA GLY A 62 15.08 4.74 12.71
C GLY A 62 15.14 4.39 11.23
N LEU A 63 14.78 3.17 10.85
CA LEU A 63 14.79 2.75 9.45
C LEU A 63 13.49 2.06 9.07
N VAL A 64 13.01 2.35 7.86
CA VAL A 64 11.95 1.58 7.20
C VAL A 64 12.51 0.97 5.92
N VAL A 65 12.51 -0.35 5.81
CA VAL A 65 12.93 -1.06 4.59
C VAL A 65 11.71 -1.34 3.72
N PHE A 66 11.76 -0.91 2.46
CA PHE A 66 10.68 -0.98 1.50
C PHE A 66 10.82 -2.18 0.57
N VAL A 67 9.75 -2.94 0.40
CA VAL A 67 9.68 -4.06 -0.55
C VAL A 67 8.57 -3.82 -1.56
N HIS A 68 8.93 -3.84 -2.84
CA HIS A 68 8.04 -3.53 -3.95
C HIS A 68 6.92 -4.58 -4.18
N GLY A 69 5.85 -4.19 -4.87
CA GLY A 69 4.83 -5.09 -5.41
C GLY A 69 5.28 -5.81 -6.69
N ASP A 70 4.35 -6.41 -7.45
CA ASP A 70 4.68 -7.05 -8.74
C ASP A 70 5.08 -6.01 -9.81
N GLY A 71 5.80 -6.46 -10.84
CA GLY A 71 6.25 -5.63 -11.96
C GLY A 71 7.63 -4.98 -11.77
N PRO A 72 8.20 -4.38 -12.82
CA PRO A 72 9.45 -3.63 -12.73
C PRO A 72 9.29 -2.41 -11.82
N ALA A 73 10.32 -2.09 -11.04
CA ALA A 73 10.31 -0.95 -10.11
C ALA A 73 11.74 -0.44 -9.88
N THR A 74 11.92 0.88 -9.98
CA THR A 74 13.09 1.58 -9.43
C THR A 74 12.97 1.67 -7.90
N ALA A 75 14.07 1.97 -7.22
CA ALA A 75 14.11 2.08 -5.75
C ALA A 75 13.05 3.05 -5.20
N ASP A 76 12.83 4.19 -5.85
CA ASP A 76 11.83 5.21 -5.49
C ASP A 76 10.44 4.95 -6.10
N ARG A 77 10.32 3.92 -6.93
CA ARG A 77 9.13 3.56 -7.71
C ARG A 77 8.62 4.76 -8.53
N ASP A 78 9.51 5.32 -9.35
CA ASP A 78 9.23 6.49 -10.20
C ASP A 78 8.65 7.67 -9.39
N GLY A 79 9.24 7.96 -8.23
CA GLY A 79 8.80 9.00 -7.30
C GLY A 79 7.63 8.63 -6.37
N PHE A 80 6.95 7.49 -6.58
CA PHE A 80 5.78 7.10 -5.76
C PHE A 80 6.11 6.99 -4.27
N TYR A 81 7.33 6.59 -3.91
CA TYR A 81 7.73 6.46 -2.50
C TYR A 81 8.18 7.77 -1.86
N GLN A 82 8.52 8.82 -2.61
CA GLN A 82 9.11 10.04 -2.03
C GLN A 82 8.22 10.74 -0.98
N PRO A 83 6.89 10.89 -1.19
CA PRO A 83 6.01 11.46 -0.16
C PRO A 83 5.94 10.58 1.12
N ILE A 84 6.06 9.26 0.94
CA ILE A 84 6.06 8.31 2.06
C ILE A 84 7.39 8.41 2.84
N TRP A 85 8.51 8.46 2.13
CA TRP A 85 9.84 8.65 2.71
C TRP A 85 9.94 9.97 3.46
N GLU A 86 9.34 11.04 2.93
CA GLU A 86 9.28 12.32 3.60
C GLU A 86 8.53 12.25 4.94
N ALA A 87 7.40 11.54 4.98
CA ALA A 87 6.66 11.37 6.22
C ALA A 87 7.45 10.57 7.27
N PHE A 88 8.12 9.49 6.86
CA PHE A 88 9.03 8.77 7.73
C PHE A 88 10.18 9.65 8.22
N ALA A 89 10.75 10.47 7.35
CA ALA A 89 11.83 11.37 7.72
C ALA A 89 11.41 12.43 8.73
N ARG A 90 10.20 12.99 8.60
CA ARG A 90 9.61 13.90 9.59
C ARG A 90 9.37 13.21 10.94
N ALA A 91 9.14 11.90 10.94
CA ALA A 91 9.05 11.07 12.15
C ALA A 91 10.43 10.58 12.67
N GLY A 92 11.54 10.99 12.06
CA GLY A 92 12.90 10.60 12.47
C GLY A 92 13.35 9.22 11.98
N TYR A 93 12.77 8.73 10.87
CA TYR A 93 13.11 7.47 10.22
C TYR A 93 13.68 7.71 8.81
N ALA A 94 14.78 7.05 8.52
CA ALA A 94 15.28 6.84 7.17
C ALA A 94 14.44 5.79 6.44
N SER A 95 14.49 5.80 5.11
CA SER A 95 13.85 4.80 4.25
C SER A 95 14.86 4.18 3.29
N LEU A 96 14.83 2.86 3.13
CA LEU A 96 15.72 2.11 2.24
C LEU A 96 14.91 1.26 1.25
N ALA A 97 15.22 1.40 -0.03
CA ALA A 97 14.66 0.59 -1.12
C ALA A 97 15.75 0.31 -2.16
N TRP A 98 15.51 -0.61 -3.10
CA TRP A 98 16.45 -0.91 -4.17
C TRP A 98 15.77 -1.18 -5.50
N ASP A 99 16.50 -0.89 -6.58
CA ASP A 99 16.06 -1.21 -7.92
C ASP A 99 15.89 -2.73 -8.06
N LYS A 100 14.76 -3.16 -8.61
CA LYS A 100 14.57 -4.59 -8.90
C LYS A 100 15.61 -5.08 -9.92
N PRO A 101 16.02 -6.35 -9.87
CA PRO A 101 16.94 -6.92 -10.86
C PRO A 101 16.45 -6.67 -12.30
N GLY A 102 17.33 -6.14 -13.14
CA GLY A 102 17.02 -5.77 -14.53
C GLY A 102 16.36 -4.40 -14.71
N VAL A 103 16.20 -3.60 -13.64
CA VAL A 103 15.61 -2.25 -13.68
C VAL A 103 16.67 -1.21 -13.34
N ASN A 104 16.64 -0.05 -14.00
CA ASN A 104 17.54 1.09 -13.73
C ASN A 104 19.04 0.73 -13.76
N GLY A 105 19.44 -0.23 -14.60
CA GLY A 105 20.83 -0.71 -14.69
C GLY A 105 21.24 -1.72 -13.61
N ALA A 106 20.34 -2.12 -12.70
CA ALA A 106 20.58 -3.23 -11.78
C ALA A 106 20.72 -4.55 -12.56
N GLN A 107 21.68 -5.38 -12.15
CA GLN A 107 21.94 -6.66 -12.81
C GLN A 107 20.81 -7.67 -12.55
N GLY A 108 20.67 -8.65 -13.45
CA GLY A 108 19.73 -9.76 -13.31
C GLY A 108 18.36 -9.52 -13.94
N ASN A 109 17.36 -10.29 -13.50
CA ASN A 109 15.99 -10.23 -13.99
C ASN A 109 15.03 -10.56 -12.84
N TRP A 110 14.15 -9.64 -12.47
CA TRP A 110 13.21 -9.85 -11.37
C TRP A 110 12.22 -11.00 -11.62
N LEU A 111 11.94 -11.36 -12.88
CA LEU A 111 11.13 -12.54 -13.23
C LEU A 111 11.88 -13.87 -12.96
N ALA A 112 13.18 -13.81 -12.69
CA ALA A 112 13.96 -14.97 -12.26
C ALA A 112 13.86 -15.24 -10.75
N GLN A 113 13.25 -14.34 -9.96
CA GLN A 113 13.19 -14.46 -8.50
C GLN A 113 11.97 -15.26 -8.02
N SER A 114 12.18 -16.04 -6.96
CA SER A 114 11.12 -16.52 -6.08
C SER A 114 10.77 -15.47 -5.01
N MET A 115 9.63 -15.62 -4.31
CA MET A 115 9.32 -14.79 -3.14
C MET A 115 10.35 -14.95 -2.02
N HIS A 116 10.92 -16.15 -1.88
CA HIS A 116 12.01 -16.43 -0.94
C HIS A 116 13.30 -15.66 -1.30
N ASP A 117 13.69 -15.62 -2.58
CA ASP A 117 14.87 -14.85 -3.01
C ASP A 117 14.73 -13.37 -2.63
N ARG A 118 13.51 -12.82 -2.76
CA ARG A 118 13.21 -11.44 -2.35
C ARG A 118 13.24 -11.26 -0.83
N ALA A 119 12.88 -12.28 -0.06
CA ALA A 119 13.02 -12.26 1.39
C ALA A 119 14.51 -12.23 1.79
N VAL A 120 15.34 -13.06 1.16
CA VAL A 120 16.80 -13.07 1.35
C VAL A 120 17.43 -11.72 0.99
N GLU A 121 17.00 -11.08 -0.10
CA GLU A 121 17.45 -9.70 -0.43
C GLU A 121 17.07 -8.69 0.65
N THR A 122 15.87 -8.82 1.22
CA THR A 122 15.40 -7.97 2.32
C THR A 122 16.22 -8.19 3.59
N GLU A 123 16.55 -9.44 3.93
CA GLU A 123 17.43 -9.78 5.05
C GLU A 123 18.85 -9.23 4.86
N ALA A 124 19.38 -9.28 3.64
CA ALA A 124 20.66 -8.66 3.31
C ALA A 124 20.62 -7.13 3.48
N ALA A 125 19.54 -6.47 3.06
CA ALA A 125 19.35 -5.04 3.26
C ALA A 125 19.25 -4.67 4.75
N LEU A 126 18.56 -5.48 5.56
CA LEU A 126 18.51 -5.32 7.01
C LEU A 126 19.89 -5.47 7.65
N SER A 127 20.64 -6.49 7.28
CA SER A 127 22.00 -6.75 7.78
C SER A 127 22.96 -5.62 7.43
N TRP A 128 22.96 -5.19 6.16
CA TRP A 128 23.76 -4.07 5.67
C TRP A 128 23.43 -2.78 6.42
N ALA A 129 22.14 -2.47 6.60
CA ALA A 129 21.72 -1.23 7.24
C ALA A 129 22.06 -1.19 8.74
N ARG A 130 22.07 -2.32 9.43
CA ARG A 130 22.51 -2.42 10.84
C ARG A 130 23.99 -2.08 11.04
N GLY A 131 24.80 -2.15 9.99
CA GLY A 131 26.21 -1.75 10.02
C GLY A 131 26.45 -0.24 9.86
N ARG A 132 25.41 0.55 9.58
CA ARG A 132 25.49 2.01 9.35
C ARG A 132 25.39 2.76 10.67
N SER A 133 26.32 3.67 10.97
CA SER A 133 26.34 4.43 12.23
C SER A 133 25.20 5.44 12.38
N GLU A 134 24.64 5.88 11.25
CA GLU A 134 23.50 6.79 11.18
C GLU A 134 22.14 6.08 11.33
N ILE A 135 22.12 4.73 11.39
CA ILE A 135 20.91 3.93 11.57
C ILE A 135 20.87 3.36 12.98
N ASP A 136 19.75 3.58 13.65
CA ASP A 136 19.45 3.00 14.95
C ASP A 136 18.88 1.59 14.74
N ALA A 137 19.72 0.59 14.93
CA ALA A 137 19.36 -0.82 14.78
C ALA A 137 18.21 -1.27 15.69
N SER A 138 17.90 -0.52 16.75
CA SER A 138 16.78 -0.82 17.65
C SER A 138 15.44 -0.28 17.16
N ARG A 139 15.42 0.53 16.09
CA ARG A 139 14.23 1.18 15.52
C ARG A 139 14.07 0.88 14.03
N ILE A 140 14.06 -0.40 13.67
CA ILE A 140 13.85 -0.84 12.28
C ILE A 140 12.44 -1.40 12.11
N GLY A 141 11.77 -1.00 11.03
CA GLY A 141 10.50 -1.56 10.56
C GLY A 141 10.50 -1.86 9.07
N LEU A 142 9.42 -2.47 8.60
CA LEU A 142 9.24 -2.89 7.22
C LEU A 142 8.03 -2.20 6.59
N TRP A 143 8.10 -1.90 5.30
CA TRP A 143 6.98 -1.43 4.49
C TRP A 143 6.90 -2.23 3.19
N GLY A 144 5.70 -2.65 2.80
CA GLY A 144 5.51 -3.36 1.55
C GLY A 144 4.13 -3.17 0.94
N ILE A 145 4.05 -3.40 -0.37
CA ILE A 145 2.81 -3.28 -1.14
C ILE A 145 2.54 -4.54 -1.98
N SER A 146 1.28 -4.95 -2.09
CA SER A 146 0.85 -6.02 -3.01
C SER A 146 1.69 -7.29 -2.82
N GLN A 147 2.43 -7.75 -3.84
CA GLN A 147 3.32 -8.92 -3.83
C GLN A 147 4.29 -8.98 -2.63
N ALA A 148 4.62 -7.84 -2.00
CA ALA A 148 5.40 -7.83 -0.76
C ALA A 148 4.72 -8.60 0.40
N GLY A 149 3.41 -8.81 0.34
CA GLY A 149 2.67 -9.63 1.31
C GLY A 149 3.05 -11.12 1.32
N TRP A 150 3.73 -11.63 0.27
CA TRP A 150 4.34 -12.96 0.30
C TRP A 150 5.78 -12.95 0.81
N VAL A 151 6.42 -11.78 0.88
CA VAL A 151 7.84 -11.63 1.22
C VAL A 151 8.02 -11.22 2.67
N LEU A 152 7.37 -10.13 3.08
CA LEU A 152 7.63 -9.52 4.37
C LEU A 152 7.19 -10.37 5.57
N PRO A 153 6.07 -11.14 5.53
CA PRO A 153 5.75 -12.04 6.64
C PRO A 153 6.85 -13.08 6.89
N GLU A 154 7.49 -13.59 5.84
CA GLU A 154 8.61 -14.53 5.95
C GLU A 154 9.81 -13.89 6.67
N VAL A 155 10.19 -12.67 6.26
CA VAL A 155 11.26 -11.89 6.89
C VAL A 155 10.92 -11.59 8.35
N ALA A 156 9.69 -11.12 8.61
CA ALA A 156 9.20 -10.74 9.93
C ALA A 156 9.22 -11.94 10.90
N ALA A 157 8.89 -13.15 10.43
CA ALA A 157 8.94 -14.37 11.24
C ALA A 157 10.36 -14.72 11.72
N ARG A 158 11.41 -14.37 10.95
CA ARG A 158 12.82 -14.60 11.31
C ARG A 158 13.46 -13.44 12.08
N HIS A 159 12.83 -12.27 12.06
CA HIS A 159 13.34 -11.05 12.66
C HIS A 159 12.37 -10.46 13.71
N PRO A 160 12.08 -11.18 14.82
CA PRO A 160 11.14 -10.74 15.85
C PRO A 160 11.57 -9.44 16.56
N GLU A 161 12.82 -8.99 16.39
CA GLU A 161 13.33 -7.71 16.87
C GLU A 161 12.83 -6.49 16.08
N LEU A 162 12.25 -6.67 14.89
CA LEU A 162 11.66 -5.58 14.11
C LEU A 162 10.50 -4.93 14.88
N ARG A 163 10.42 -3.61 14.82
CA ARG A 163 9.48 -2.83 15.64
C ARG A 163 8.08 -2.77 15.07
N PHE A 164 7.97 -2.76 13.75
CA PHE A 164 6.68 -2.71 13.08
C PHE A 164 6.81 -3.20 11.64
N MET A 165 5.67 -3.58 11.07
CA MET A 165 5.51 -3.83 9.66
C MET A 165 4.26 -3.12 9.13
N ILE A 166 4.36 -2.55 7.93
CA ILE A 166 3.24 -1.90 7.26
C ILE A 166 3.03 -2.58 5.90
N LEU A 167 1.80 -3.03 5.67
CA LEU A 167 1.43 -3.71 4.43
C LEU A 167 0.26 -2.98 3.76
N ALA A 168 0.51 -2.46 2.56
CA ALA A 168 -0.50 -1.83 1.71
C ALA A 168 -1.05 -2.85 0.70
N GLY A 169 -2.34 -3.17 0.80
CA GLY A 169 -3.02 -4.18 -0.03
C GLY A 169 -2.18 -5.45 -0.21
N PRO A 170 -1.79 -6.17 0.87
CA PRO A 170 -0.86 -7.28 0.75
C PRO A 170 -1.45 -8.47 0.03
N ALA A 171 -0.61 -9.08 -0.79
CA ALA A 171 -0.85 -10.36 -1.39
C ALA A 171 -0.73 -11.49 -0.34
N ILE A 172 -1.68 -12.42 -0.28
CA ILE A 172 -1.74 -13.46 0.77
C ILE A 172 -1.61 -14.86 0.19
N ASN A 173 -2.47 -15.26 -0.74
CA ASN A 173 -2.36 -16.54 -1.45
C ASN A 173 -2.47 -16.31 -2.95
N TRP A 174 -1.43 -16.70 -3.69
CA TRP A 174 -1.33 -16.47 -5.14
C TRP A 174 -2.55 -17.02 -5.90
N LEU A 175 -2.93 -18.27 -5.62
CA LEU A 175 -4.03 -18.93 -6.33
C LEU A 175 -5.36 -18.22 -6.06
N ARG A 176 -5.70 -17.97 -4.80
CA ARG A 176 -6.97 -17.33 -4.41
C ARG A 176 -7.04 -15.90 -4.93
N GLN A 177 -5.94 -15.17 -4.89
CA GLN A 177 -5.87 -13.81 -5.43
C GLN A 177 -6.01 -13.77 -6.95
N GLY A 178 -5.34 -14.67 -7.67
CA GLY A 178 -5.51 -14.77 -9.12
C GLY A 178 -6.96 -15.11 -9.53
N GLU A 179 -7.68 -15.90 -8.72
CA GLU A 179 -9.12 -16.12 -8.98
C GLU A 179 -9.97 -14.89 -8.67
N TYR A 180 -9.73 -14.26 -7.53
CA TYR A 180 -10.45 -13.07 -7.10
C TYR A 180 -10.33 -11.95 -8.14
N ASN A 181 -9.10 -11.63 -8.55
CA ASN A 181 -8.83 -10.59 -9.53
C ASN A 181 -9.54 -10.87 -10.87
N LEU A 182 -9.42 -12.09 -11.40
CA LEU A 182 -10.13 -12.48 -12.62
C LEU A 182 -11.65 -12.28 -12.50
N ARG A 183 -12.25 -12.68 -11.38
CA ARG A 183 -13.69 -12.55 -11.15
C ARG A 183 -14.14 -11.08 -11.03
N ILE A 184 -13.32 -10.22 -10.41
CA ILE A 184 -13.62 -8.79 -10.30
C ILE A 184 -13.52 -8.13 -11.67
N GLU A 185 -12.47 -8.38 -12.44
CA GLU A 185 -12.31 -7.82 -13.80
C GLU A 185 -13.46 -8.21 -14.73
N LEU A 186 -13.90 -9.47 -14.67
CA LEU A 186 -15.04 -9.94 -15.44
C LEU A 186 -16.34 -9.25 -15.02
N ARG A 187 -16.53 -9.05 -13.71
CA ARG A 187 -17.72 -8.36 -13.18
C ARG A 187 -17.74 -6.88 -13.58
N GLU A 188 -16.61 -6.16 -13.46
CA GLU A 188 -16.54 -4.73 -13.78
C GLU A 188 -16.84 -4.45 -15.25
N ARG A 189 -16.47 -5.37 -16.14
CA ARG A 189 -16.76 -5.29 -17.57
C ARG A 189 -18.15 -5.83 -17.94
N ASN A 190 -18.94 -6.30 -16.98
CA ASN A 190 -20.23 -6.96 -17.18
C ASN A 190 -20.14 -8.12 -18.18
N ALA A 191 -19.09 -8.95 -18.06
CA ALA A 191 -18.85 -10.07 -18.95
C ALA A 191 -20.03 -11.07 -18.90
N PRO A 192 -20.47 -11.62 -20.05
CA PRO A 192 -21.50 -12.65 -20.08
C PRO A 192 -21.05 -13.94 -19.36
N ASP A 193 -21.99 -14.71 -18.81
CA ASP A 193 -21.70 -15.97 -18.08
C ASP A 193 -20.86 -16.98 -18.89
N ALA A 194 -21.06 -16.99 -20.22
CA ALA A 194 -20.28 -17.81 -21.13
C ALA A 194 -18.79 -17.40 -21.17
N GLU A 195 -18.52 -16.09 -21.15
CA GLU A 195 -17.15 -15.56 -21.08
C GLU A 195 -16.53 -15.86 -19.72
N VAL A 196 -17.29 -15.66 -18.63
CA VAL A 196 -16.83 -15.99 -17.26
C VAL A 196 -16.42 -17.45 -17.15
N THR A 197 -17.25 -18.35 -17.68
CA THR A 197 -16.97 -19.79 -17.67
C THR A 197 -15.74 -20.12 -18.51
N ALA A 198 -15.61 -19.51 -19.70
CA ALA A 198 -14.46 -19.71 -20.58
C ALA A 198 -13.15 -19.23 -19.93
N GLU A 199 -13.13 -18.08 -19.27
CA GLU A 199 -11.95 -17.57 -18.58
C GLU A 199 -11.57 -18.41 -17.35
N LEU A 200 -12.54 -18.83 -16.55
CA LEU A 200 -12.27 -19.71 -15.41
C LEU A 200 -11.71 -21.08 -15.87
N GLN A 201 -12.20 -21.60 -16.99
CA GLN A 201 -11.66 -22.81 -17.61
C GLN A 201 -10.24 -22.60 -18.14
N ARG A 202 -9.95 -21.46 -18.79
CA ARG A 202 -8.59 -21.09 -19.22
C ARG A 202 -7.62 -21.08 -18.05
N ARG A 203 -7.96 -20.34 -16.98
CA ARG A 203 -7.18 -20.32 -15.74
C ARG A 203 -6.96 -21.72 -15.18
N ALA A 204 -7.99 -22.57 -15.14
CA ALA A 204 -7.86 -23.94 -14.64
C ALA A 204 -6.89 -24.80 -15.47
N ASN A 205 -6.84 -24.59 -16.79
CA ASN A 205 -5.89 -25.27 -17.68
C ASN A 205 -4.45 -24.82 -17.39
N ASP A 206 -4.21 -23.51 -17.23
CA ASP A 206 -2.88 -22.99 -16.90
C ASP A 206 -2.41 -23.48 -15.53
N LEU A 207 -3.30 -23.51 -14.53
CA LEU A 207 -2.98 -24.07 -13.21
C LEU A 207 -2.66 -25.57 -13.28
N THR A 208 -3.27 -26.31 -14.19
CA THR A 208 -2.94 -27.73 -14.42
C THR A 208 -1.53 -27.87 -14.98
N LEU A 209 -1.17 -27.04 -15.96
CA LEU A 209 0.18 -27.01 -16.52
C LEU A 209 1.23 -26.63 -15.45
N LEU A 210 0.92 -25.68 -14.56
CA LEU A 210 1.80 -25.33 -13.44
C LEU A 210 1.98 -26.49 -12.46
N ARG A 211 0.91 -27.19 -12.08
CA ARG A 211 0.97 -28.36 -11.19
C ARG A 211 1.77 -29.52 -11.78
N GLU A 212 1.69 -29.71 -13.08
CA GLU A 212 2.44 -30.75 -13.80
C GLU A 212 3.91 -30.38 -14.03
N GLY A 213 4.35 -29.16 -13.65
CA GLY A 213 5.70 -28.70 -13.92
C GLY A 213 5.99 -28.53 -15.43
N ALA A 214 4.97 -28.16 -16.22
CA ALA A 214 5.10 -28.08 -17.66
C ALA A 214 6.18 -27.08 -18.11
N SER A 215 6.96 -27.45 -19.12
CA SER A 215 7.91 -26.55 -19.77
C SER A 215 7.19 -25.39 -20.47
N TYR A 216 7.91 -24.30 -20.75
CA TYR A 216 7.36 -23.19 -21.51
C TYR A 216 6.87 -23.61 -22.90
N ASP A 217 7.57 -24.53 -23.58
CA ASP A 217 7.13 -25.06 -24.87
C ASP A 217 5.79 -25.79 -24.77
N ARG A 218 5.58 -26.57 -23.71
CA ARG A 218 4.30 -27.25 -23.46
C ARG A 218 3.19 -26.25 -23.12
N TYR A 219 3.49 -25.23 -22.33
CA TYR A 219 2.55 -24.13 -22.09
C TYR A 219 2.16 -23.44 -23.40
N ARG A 220 3.14 -23.04 -24.21
CA ARG A 220 2.93 -22.30 -25.45
C ARG A 220 2.09 -23.06 -26.49
N THR A 221 2.16 -24.39 -26.53
CA THR A 221 1.34 -25.20 -27.45
C THR A 221 -0.04 -25.55 -26.91
N THR A 222 -0.28 -25.37 -25.60
CA THR A 222 -1.54 -25.71 -24.93
C THR A 222 -2.40 -24.49 -24.60
N THR A 223 -1.76 -23.36 -24.29
CA THR A 223 -2.45 -22.14 -23.88
C THR A 223 -3.28 -21.56 -25.03
N THR A 224 -4.42 -20.96 -24.65
CA THR A 224 -5.25 -20.16 -25.54
C THR A 224 -5.07 -18.67 -25.33
N ASP A 225 -4.11 -18.27 -24.47
CA ASP A 225 -3.82 -16.88 -24.16
C ASP A 225 -3.34 -16.12 -25.41
N SER A 226 -3.80 -14.88 -25.55
CA SER A 226 -3.42 -14.00 -26.65
C SER A 226 -3.17 -12.57 -26.17
N PRO A 227 -1.91 -12.09 -26.13
CA PRO A 227 -0.69 -12.87 -26.35
C PRO A 227 -0.44 -13.89 -25.22
N PRO A 228 0.25 -15.02 -25.49
CA PRO A 228 0.69 -15.92 -24.42
C PRO A 228 1.69 -15.21 -23.50
N MET A 229 1.81 -15.68 -22.26
CA MET A 229 2.86 -15.23 -21.36
C MET A 229 4.23 -15.43 -22.02
N SER A 230 5.18 -14.53 -21.72
CA SER A 230 6.57 -14.73 -22.10
C SER A 230 7.18 -15.93 -21.36
N ALA A 231 8.30 -16.46 -21.87
CA ALA A 231 9.04 -17.54 -21.21
C ALA A 231 9.44 -17.17 -19.77
N ASP A 232 9.89 -15.93 -19.56
CA ASP A 232 10.26 -15.44 -18.23
C ASP A 232 9.05 -15.35 -17.30
N ARG A 233 7.90 -14.89 -17.78
CA ARG A 233 6.69 -14.78 -16.96
C ARG A 233 6.11 -16.16 -16.62
N TRP A 234 6.17 -17.13 -17.54
CA TRP A 234 5.85 -18.53 -17.24
C TRP A 234 6.78 -19.10 -16.18
N GLY A 235 8.10 -18.88 -16.33
CA GLY A 235 9.09 -19.30 -15.35
C GLY A 235 8.86 -18.67 -13.97
N PHE A 236 8.50 -17.39 -13.93
CA PHE A 236 8.13 -16.68 -12.70
C PHE A 236 6.88 -17.28 -12.05
N ALA A 237 5.83 -17.56 -12.83
CA ALA A 237 4.61 -18.21 -12.33
C ALA A 237 4.92 -19.62 -11.79
N MET A 238 5.67 -20.43 -12.53
CA MET A 238 6.10 -21.78 -12.12
C MET A 238 6.84 -21.77 -10.78
N ARG A 239 7.69 -20.77 -10.54
CA ARG A 239 8.41 -20.61 -9.27
C ARG A 239 7.53 -20.18 -8.10
N ASN A 240 6.46 -19.42 -8.36
CA ASN A 240 5.77 -18.65 -7.31
C ASN A 240 4.28 -18.98 -7.13
N TYR A 241 3.66 -19.80 -7.97
CA TYR A 241 2.20 -20.00 -7.94
C TYR A 241 1.67 -20.62 -6.64
N LEU A 242 2.56 -21.20 -5.82
CA LEU A 242 2.25 -21.74 -4.49
C LEU A 242 2.55 -20.75 -3.35
N ALA A 243 2.91 -19.50 -3.65
CA ALA A 243 3.16 -18.49 -2.63
C ALA A 243 1.89 -18.28 -1.78
N ASP A 244 2.04 -18.54 -0.49
CA ASP A 244 0.98 -18.43 0.50
C ASP A 244 1.57 -17.96 1.84
N SER A 245 1.17 -16.77 2.28
CA SER A 245 1.54 -16.20 3.56
C SER A 245 0.43 -16.29 4.61
N SER A 246 -0.67 -17.02 4.34
CA SER A 246 -1.83 -17.12 5.24
C SER A 246 -1.43 -17.58 6.65
N GLU A 247 -0.60 -18.63 6.74
CA GLU A 247 -0.15 -19.15 8.04
C GLU A 247 0.76 -18.16 8.76
N THR A 248 1.73 -17.59 8.05
CA THR A 248 2.69 -16.64 8.61
C THR A 248 2.02 -15.35 9.08
N VAL A 249 1.05 -14.84 8.31
CA VAL A 249 0.26 -13.65 8.68
C VAL A 249 -0.59 -13.91 9.92
N ALA A 250 -1.22 -15.07 10.02
CA ALA A 250 -2.02 -15.45 11.18
C ALA A 250 -1.18 -15.63 12.47
N GLN A 251 0.11 -15.94 12.34
CA GLN A 251 1.02 -16.18 13.48
C GLN A 251 1.96 -15.00 13.75
N MET A 252 1.72 -13.85 13.12
CA MET A 252 2.64 -12.72 13.11
C MET A 252 2.66 -11.97 14.44
N ARG A 253 3.85 -11.79 15.01
CA ARG A 253 4.04 -11.23 16.36
C ARG A 253 4.51 -9.78 16.39
N ILE A 254 5.02 -9.27 15.27
CA ILE A 254 5.45 -7.87 15.14
C ILE A 254 4.20 -6.99 14.95
N PRO A 255 4.12 -5.82 15.62
CA PRO A 255 3.05 -4.86 15.38
C PRO A 255 2.88 -4.57 13.89
N THR A 256 1.71 -4.89 13.33
CA THR A 256 1.48 -4.83 11.89
C THR A 256 0.29 -3.95 11.56
N MET A 257 0.51 -2.93 10.74
CA MET A 257 -0.56 -2.09 10.18
C MET A 257 -0.91 -2.60 8.78
N LEU A 258 -2.20 -2.87 8.56
CA LEU A 258 -2.75 -3.15 7.22
C LEU A 258 -3.42 -1.89 6.67
N ALA A 259 -3.02 -1.49 5.48
CA ALA A 259 -3.70 -0.46 4.69
C ALA A 259 -4.42 -1.13 3.52
N LEU A 260 -5.74 -1.30 3.63
CA LEU A 260 -6.56 -2.02 2.66
C LEU A 260 -7.48 -1.06 1.90
N GLY A 261 -7.62 -1.26 0.59
CA GLY A 261 -8.53 -0.47 -0.24
C GLY A 261 -9.87 -1.18 -0.40
N GLY A 262 -10.98 -0.59 0.06
CA GLY A 262 -12.31 -1.24 0.00
C GLY A 262 -12.83 -1.60 -1.41
N HIS A 263 -12.18 -1.10 -2.46
CA HIS A 263 -12.44 -1.41 -3.87
C HIS A 263 -11.22 -2.04 -4.56
N ASP A 264 -10.34 -2.68 -3.82
CA ASP A 264 -9.16 -3.34 -4.38
C ASP A 264 -9.58 -4.51 -5.29
N ILE A 265 -9.19 -4.42 -6.55
CA ILE A 265 -9.47 -5.42 -7.59
C ILE A 265 -8.41 -6.54 -7.64
N ASN A 266 -7.28 -6.35 -6.97
CA ASN A 266 -6.15 -7.27 -6.95
C ASN A 266 -6.16 -8.14 -5.70
N VAL A 267 -6.53 -7.55 -4.56
CA VAL A 267 -6.51 -8.21 -3.24
C VAL A 267 -7.91 -8.26 -2.65
N ASN A 268 -8.31 -9.45 -2.21
CA ASN A 268 -9.56 -9.65 -1.48
C ASN A 268 -9.41 -9.11 -0.04
N VAL A 269 -9.93 -7.90 0.19
CA VAL A 269 -9.87 -7.24 1.50
C VAL A 269 -10.52 -8.07 2.59
N SER A 270 -11.68 -8.66 2.35
CA SER A 270 -12.39 -9.45 3.36
C SER A 270 -11.63 -10.71 3.77
N GLU A 271 -10.91 -11.34 2.83
CA GLU A 271 -10.02 -12.45 3.14
C GLU A 271 -8.86 -11.99 4.03
N THR A 272 -8.19 -10.91 3.63
CA THR A 272 -7.04 -10.36 4.36
C THR A 272 -7.43 -9.92 5.77
N GLU A 273 -8.57 -9.25 5.94
CA GLU A 273 -9.13 -8.88 7.25
C GLU A 273 -9.43 -10.12 8.11
N HIS A 274 -10.06 -11.13 7.52
CA HIS A 274 -10.41 -12.34 8.27
C HIS A 274 -9.18 -13.07 8.79
N LEU A 275 -8.14 -13.22 7.96
CA LEU A 275 -6.89 -13.88 8.35
C LEU A 275 -6.13 -13.08 9.42
N ALA A 276 -6.16 -11.76 9.33
CA ALA A 276 -5.57 -10.87 10.32
C ALA A 276 -6.30 -10.84 11.66
N ALA A 277 -7.62 -11.08 11.65
CA ALA A 277 -8.47 -11.00 12.84
C ALA A 277 -8.53 -12.28 13.68
N GLN A 278 -7.95 -13.40 13.22
CA GLN A 278 -8.00 -14.66 13.98
C GLN A 278 -7.09 -14.61 15.23
N PRO A 279 -7.63 -14.77 16.45
CA PRO A 279 -6.82 -14.88 17.66
C PRO A 279 -6.11 -16.26 17.74
N GLU A 280 -5.01 -16.34 18.50
CA GLU A 280 -4.21 -17.57 18.76
C GLU A 280 -4.98 -18.77 19.39
N THR A 281 -6.31 -18.76 19.49
CA THR A 281 -7.08 -19.81 20.16
C THR A 281 -7.63 -20.84 19.17
N GLY A 282 -6.91 -21.93 18.92
CA GLY A 282 -7.55 -23.07 18.24
C GLY A 282 -6.67 -24.19 17.68
N ARG A 283 -5.80 -24.83 18.47
CA ARG A 283 -5.40 -26.22 18.20
C ARG A 283 -5.82 -27.11 19.38
N GLY A 284 -6.84 -27.93 19.15
CA GLY A 284 -7.21 -29.05 20.04
C GLY A 284 -8.71 -29.37 20.03
N CYS A 285 -9.02 -30.59 19.56
CA CYS A 285 -10.28 -31.33 19.69
C CYS A 285 -11.47 -31.01 18.77
N GLY A 286 -11.75 -31.98 17.88
CA GLY A 286 -13.05 -32.68 17.84
C GLY A 286 -14.21 -31.98 17.14
N GLN A 287 -14.63 -32.55 16.00
CA GLN A 287 -15.97 -32.33 15.47
C GLN A 287 -17.05 -32.59 16.55
N SER A 288 -18.00 -31.68 16.71
CA SER A 288 -19.40 -32.03 16.96
C SER A 288 -20.34 -30.85 16.63
N HIS A 289 -21.51 -31.20 16.13
CA HIS A 289 -22.56 -30.30 15.66
C HIS A 289 -23.29 -29.56 16.79
N GLY A 290 -23.79 -28.36 16.46
CA GLY A 290 -25.11 -27.88 16.88
C GLY A 290 -25.16 -26.90 18.06
N GLY A 291 -25.78 -25.74 17.82
CA GLY A 291 -26.52 -24.99 18.83
C GLY A 291 -25.95 -23.63 19.23
N ASP A 292 -26.48 -22.58 18.59
CA ASP A 292 -26.78 -21.24 19.11
C ASP A 292 -25.78 -20.52 20.03
N ALA A 293 -25.15 -19.48 19.49
CA ALA A 293 -24.74 -18.30 20.25
C ALA A 293 -24.75 -17.04 19.37
N VAL A 294 -25.91 -16.38 19.37
CA VAL A 294 -26.16 -14.93 19.31
C VAL A 294 -25.35 -14.11 18.29
N ASP A 295 -25.99 -13.96 17.14
CA ASP A 295 -25.76 -12.99 16.07
C ASP A 295 -25.88 -11.55 16.61
N ALA A 296 -24.75 -10.87 16.85
CA ALA A 296 -24.72 -9.42 16.98
C ALA A 296 -24.65 -8.81 15.57
N GLY A 297 -25.78 -8.91 14.87
CA GLY A 297 -25.95 -8.40 13.52
C GLY A 297 -25.71 -6.90 13.43
N LEU A 298 -24.59 -6.51 12.82
CA LEU A 298 -24.54 -5.27 12.03
C LEU A 298 -25.39 -5.53 10.79
N SER A 299 -26.70 -5.33 10.95
CA SER A 299 -27.67 -5.42 9.86
C SER A 299 -27.25 -4.51 8.70
N ARG A 300 -26.91 -5.15 7.58
CA ARG A 300 -26.89 -4.53 6.25
C ARG A 300 -28.31 -4.07 5.93
N SER A 301 -28.62 -2.84 6.27
CA SER A 301 -29.79 -2.13 5.77
C SER A 301 -29.30 -0.91 4.99
N ALA A 302 -29.14 -1.06 3.68
CA ALA A 302 -29.11 0.07 2.77
C ALA A 302 -30.52 0.69 2.74
N ALA A 303 -30.79 1.61 3.68
CA ALA A 303 -31.97 2.47 3.66
C ALA A 303 -31.75 3.64 2.67
N PRO A 304 -32.82 4.24 2.10
CA PRO A 304 -32.70 5.21 1.01
C PRO A 304 -31.93 6.46 1.44
N GLY A 305 -30.88 6.81 0.69
CA GLY A 305 -30.13 8.07 0.85
C GLY A 305 -28.63 7.96 0.58
N TYR A 306 -27.99 6.88 1.00
CA TYR A 306 -26.57 6.60 0.72
C TYR A 306 -26.46 5.31 -0.08
N ARG A 307 -26.30 5.43 -1.40
CA ARG A 307 -26.04 4.27 -2.27
C ARG A 307 -24.53 4.04 -2.32
N PRO A 308 -24.07 2.78 -2.51
CA PRO A 308 -22.69 2.55 -2.95
C PRO A 308 -22.35 3.48 -4.12
N GLY A 309 -21.31 4.31 -3.98
CA GLY A 309 -20.91 5.33 -4.97
C GLY A 309 -21.40 6.76 -4.73
N THR A 310 -22.24 7.04 -3.73
CA THR A 310 -22.69 8.43 -3.39
C THR A 310 -22.01 9.00 -2.14
N LEU A 311 -21.12 8.25 -1.50
CA LEU A 311 -20.42 8.66 -0.28
C LEU A 311 -19.13 9.42 -0.66
N PRO A 312 -18.81 10.54 0.03
CA PRO A 312 -17.59 11.29 -0.22
C PRO A 312 -16.35 10.46 0.15
N PRO A 313 -15.18 10.67 -0.48
CA PRO A 313 -13.94 10.01 -0.08
C PRO A 313 -13.55 10.38 1.37
N PHE A 314 -12.94 9.45 2.11
CA PHE A 314 -12.60 9.58 3.53
C PHE A 314 -13.79 9.97 4.42
N PHE A 315 -14.69 9.00 4.64
CA PHE A 315 -15.91 9.19 5.40
C PHE A 315 -16.09 8.12 6.48
N ALA A 316 -16.90 8.45 7.50
CA ALA A 316 -17.45 7.51 8.47
C ALA A 316 -18.93 7.83 8.67
N ALA A 317 -19.79 6.83 8.54
CA ALA A 317 -21.24 6.99 8.70
C ALA A 317 -21.73 6.16 9.90
N LEU A 318 -22.57 6.77 10.74
CA LEU A 318 -23.22 6.12 11.87
C LEU A 318 -24.73 6.36 11.80
N SER A 319 -25.53 5.30 11.93
CA SER A 319 -26.99 5.38 12.08
C SER A 319 -27.38 4.81 13.44
N GLY A 320 -28.31 5.46 14.14
CA GLY A 320 -28.78 4.98 15.45
C GLY A 320 -29.92 5.82 16.02
N VAL A 321 -30.42 5.44 17.20
CA VAL A 321 -31.52 6.14 17.87
C VAL A 321 -30.97 7.04 18.96
N ARG A 322 -31.29 8.34 18.90
CA ARG A 322 -30.97 9.32 19.95
C ARG A 322 -32.24 10.03 20.39
N ALA A 323 -32.52 10.02 21.69
CA ALA A 323 -33.74 10.63 22.26
C ALA A 323 -35.04 10.16 21.57
N ARG A 324 -35.16 8.84 21.32
CA ARG A 324 -36.28 8.19 20.62
C ARG A 324 -36.52 8.68 19.18
N ARG A 325 -35.53 9.31 18.54
CA ARG A 325 -35.55 9.64 17.12
C ARG A 325 -34.42 8.91 16.43
N GLU A 326 -34.70 8.33 15.28
CA GLU A 326 -33.65 7.85 14.41
C GLU A 326 -32.81 9.05 13.93
N CYS A 327 -31.50 8.90 14.02
CA CYS A 327 -30.52 9.91 13.70
C CYS A 327 -29.42 9.28 12.86
N ARG A 328 -28.98 10.02 11.85
CA ARG A 328 -27.78 9.69 11.08
C ARG A 328 -26.72 10.76 11.30
N VAL A 329 -25.48 10.31 11.40
CA VAL A 329 -24.29 11.18 11.45
C VAL A 329 -23.35 10.72 10.36
N LEU A 330 -23.04 11.61 9.42
CA LEU A 330 -21.98 11.42 8.44
C LEU A 330 -20.82 12.33 8.81
N ALA A 331 -19.65 11.75 9.05
CA ALA A 331 -18.40 12.46 9.15
C ALA A 331 -17.65 12.30 7.83
N HIS A 332 -17.18 13.37 7.22
CA HIS A 332 -16.38 13.27 6.00
C HIS A 332 -15.40 14.43 5.86
N LEU A 333 -14.42 14.26 4.98
CA LEU A 333 -13.43 15.29 4.69
C LEU A 333 -14.09 16.52 4.02
N ASN A 334 -13.72 17.72 4.45
CA ASN A 334 -14.27 18.97 3.92
C ASN A 334 -13.63 19.34 2.58
N ARG A 335 -14.29 18.98 1.47
CA ARG A 335 -13.77 19.22 0.11
C ARG A 335 -13.62 20.70 -0.25
N SER A 336 -14.48 21.57 0.28
CA SER A 336 -14.43 23.01 -0.02
C SER A 336 -13.15 23.70 0.50
N VAL A 337 -12.44 23.07 1.43
CA VAL A 337 -11.20 23.58 2.02
C VAL A 337 -9.96 22.97 1.33
N ILE A 338 -10.13 21.87 0.59
CA ILE A 338 -9.06 21.11 -0.07
C ILE A 338 -8.86 21.56 -1.52
N ASP A 339 -9.92 22.07 -2.17
CA ASP A 339 -9.88 22.51 -3.57
C ASP A 339 -9.52 24.01 -3.73
N GLY A 340 -9.14 24.71 -2.65
CA GLY A 340 -8.89 26.16 -2.64
C GLY A 340 -7.49 26.62 -2.20
N GLY A 341 -6.57 25.71 -1.87
CA GLY A 341 -5.24 26.03 -1.35
C GLY A 341 -4.14 26.14 -2.42
N PRO A 342 -3.01 26.83 -2.14
CA PRO A 342 -1.88 26.98 -3.06
C PRO A 342 -1.07 25.69 -3.29
N ALA A 343 -1.27 24.67 -2.44
CA ALA A 343 -0.77 23.31 -2.65
C ALA A 343 -1.88 22.49 -3.33
N GLY A 344 -1.63 21.99 -4.54
CA GLY A 344 -2.64 21.38 -5.41
C GLY A 344 -3.51 20.29 -4.77
N THR A 345 -4.64 20.00 -5.44
CA THR A 345 -5.71 19.11 -5.00
C THR A 345 -5.19 17.74 -4.51
N LEU A 346 -5.61 17.29 -3.32
CA LEU A 346 -5.33 15.95 -2.77
C LEU A 346 -5.64 14.83 -3.78
N PHE A 347 -6.65 15.03 -4.63
CA PHE A 347 -7.12 14.06 -5.64
C PHE A 347 -6.56 14.30 -7.06
N GLY A 348 -5.70 15.31 -7.25
CA GLY A 348 -5.08 15.59 -8.55
C GLY A 348 -3.81 14.77 -8.81
N ASP A 349 -3.31 14.08 -7.79
CA ASP A 349 -2.14 13.21 -7.85
C ASP A 349 -2.40 11.98 -6.99
N MET A 350 -2.38 10.80 -7.61
CA MET A 350 -2.60 9.54 -6.91
C MET A 350 -1.56 9.28 -5.81
N ALA A 351 -0.30 9.68 -6.02
CA ALA A 351 0.75 9.52 -5.01
C ALA A 351 0.44 10.32 -3.75
N ARG A 352 -0.16 11.51 -3.89
CA ARG A 352 -0.64 12.32 -2.76
C ARG A 352 -1.92 11.76 -2.14
N ALA A 353 -2.88 11.35 -2.98
CA ALA A 353 -4.18 10.84 -2.54
C ALA A 353 -4.05 9.59 -1.67
N THR A 354 -3.09 8.71 -1.97
CA THR A 354 -2.81 7.51 -1.16
C THR A 354 -1.66 7.71 -0.19
N GLY A 355 -0.60 8.40 -0.59
CA GLY A 355 0.64 8.51 0.16
C GLY A 355 0.52 9.41 1.39
N ILE A 356 -0.19 10.54 1.32
CA ILE A 356 -0.33 11.48 2.46
C ILE A 356 -1.21 10.87 3.58
N PRO A 357 -2.41 10.32 3.29
CA PRO A 357 -3.18 9.64 4.33
C PRO A 357 -2.42 8.44 4.93
N LEU A 358 -1.73 7.65 4.11
CA LEU A 358 -0.93 6.54 4.61
C LEU A 358 0.20 7.04 5.52
N ALA A 359 0.95 8.05 5.10
CA ALA A 359 2.02 8.72 5.85
C ALA A 359 1.57 9.18 7.24
N LEU A 360 0.43 9.84 7.32
CA LEU A 360 -0.12 10.37 8.57
C LEU A 360 -0.66 9.29 9.50
N GLY A 361 -1.13 8.16 8.96
CA GLY A 361 -1.47 6.99 9.76
C GLY A 361 -0.22 6.34 10.34
N MET A 362 0.82 6.19 9.51
CA MET A 362 2.10 5.58 9.89
C MET A 362 2.84 6.37 10.98
N SER A 363 2.82 7.70 10.94
CA SER A 363 3.48 8.52 11.97
C SER A 363 2.94 8.27 13.38
N GLN A 364 1.64 7.96 13.52
CA GLN A 364 1.03 7.70 14.81
C GLN A 364 1.37 6.33 15.39
N VAL A 365 1.61 5.34 14.51
CA VAL A 365 2.13 4.03 14.89
C VAL A 365 3.56 4.18 15.42
N ILE A 366 4.38 4.97 14.71
CA ILE A 366 5.78 5.24 15.09
C ILE A 366 5.89 5.94 16.45
N ASP A 367 5.02 6.91 16.74
CA ASP A 367 5.03 7.67 17.99
C ASP A 367 4.57 6.86 19.23
N GLY A 368 4.27 5.56 19.07
CA GLY A 368 3.90 4.65 20.16
C GLY A 368 2.46 4.81 20.66
N THR A 369 1.59 5.42 19.85
CA THR A 369 0.16 5.55 20.14
C THR A 369 -0.54 4.19 20.10
N ALA A 370 -0.09 3.31 19.19
CA ALA A 370 -0.50 1.90 19.13
C ALA A 370 0.40 1.03 20.03
N ARG A 371 -0.15 0.49 21.12
CA ARG A 371 0.61 -0.23 22.16
C ARG A 371 0.41 -1.75 22.19
N ARG A 372 -0.44 -2.31 21.33
CA ARG A 372 -0.75 -3.75 21.31
C ARG A 372 -0.11 -4.43 20.10
N ALA A 373 0.57 -5.55 20.34
CA ALA A 373 1.02 -6.45 19.28
C ALA A 373 -0.18 -7.05 18.50
N GLY A 374 0.05 -7.46 17.26
CA GLY A 374 -0.98 -8.02 16.37
C GLY A 374 -1.40 -7.08 15.22
N VAL A 375 -2.37 -7.52 14.43
CA VAL A 375 -2.97 -6.76 13.34
C VAL A 375 -4.24 -6.07 13.84
N HIS A 376 -4.36 -4.78 13.56
CA HIS A 376 -5.46 -3.95 14.08
C HIS A 376 -6.07 -3.10 12.98
N PRO A 377 -7.39 -2.82 13.05
CA PRO A 377 -8.01 -1.88 12.13
C PRO A 377 -7.48 -0.45 12.40
N PRO A 378 -7.44 0.46 11.40
CA PRO A 378 -6.87 1.80 11.53
C PRO A 378 -7.38 2.57 12.76
N GLU A 379 -8.67 2.49 13.07
CA GLU A 379 -9.31 3.13 14.23
C GLU A 379 -8.82 2.64 15.60
N ALA A 380 -8.17 1.48 15.66
CA ALA A 380 -7.58 0.93 16.87
C ALA A 380 -6.12 1.33 17.07
N VAL A 381 -5.46 1.88 16.04
CA VAL A 381 -4.03 2.23 16.05
C VAL A 381 -3.72 3.69 15.74
N ILE A 382 -4.68 4.42 15.17
CA ILE A 382 -4.59 5.83 14.81
C ILE A 382 -5.58 6.62 15.66
N ASP A 383 -5.14 7.73 16.26
CA ASP A 383 -6.04 8.75 16.80
C ASP A 383 -6.69 9.51 15.63
N PRO A 384 -8.00 9.33 15.40
CA PRO A 384 -8.66 9.92 14.23
C PRO A 384 -8.64 11.45 14.27
N ARG A 385 -8.72 12.06 15.46
CA ARG A 385 -8.73 13.52 15.58
C ARG A 385 -7.38 14.11 15.21
N ARG A 386 -6.31 13.48 15.70
CA ARG A 386 -4.94 13.84 15.31
C ARG A 386 -4.73 13.63 13.82
N PHE A 387 -5.16 12.48 13.29
CA PHE A 387 -4.99 12.14 11.88
C PHE A 387 -5.60 13.20 10.96
N PHE A 388 -6.86 13.54 11.18
CA PHE A 388 -7.54 14.52 10.35
C PHE A 388 -6.97 15.93 10.56
N ALA A 389 -6.55 16.30 11.77
CA ALA A 389 -5.88 17.57 12.02
C ALA A 389 -4.54 17.68 11.26
N ASP A 390 -3.74 16.62 11.26
CA ASP A 390 -2.46 16.56 10.55
C ASP A 390 -2.69 16.58 9.04
N LEU A 391 -3.71 15.87 8.55
CA LEU A 391 -4.13 15.91 7.13
C LEU A 391 -4.58 17.31 6.72
N GLY A 392 -5.32 18.00 7.58
CA GLY A 392 -5.67 19.40 7.38
C GLY A 392 -4.45 20.31 7.27
N ARG A 393 -3.39 20.08 8.07
CA ARG A 393 -2.16 20.87 8.03
C ARG A 393 -1.35 20.61 6.76
N GLU A 394 -1.16 19.35 6.37
CA GLU A 394 -0.44 18.97 5.15
C GLU A 394 -1.14 19.50 3.88
N LEU A 395 -2.46 19.64 3.92
CA LEU A 395 -3.26 20.20 2.82
C LEU A 395 -3.42 21.73 2.88
N GLY A 396 -2.78 22.41 3.83
CA GLY A 396 -2.82 23.88 3.94
C GLY A 396 -4.18 24.45 4.35
N SER A 397 -5.02 23.66 5.03
CA SER A 397 -6.35 24.10 5.49
C SER A 397 -6.28 25.05 6.70
N VAL A 398 -7.18 26.05 6.73
CA VAL A 398 -7.33 27.01 7.85
C VAL A 398 -8.63 26.76 8.65
N GLY A 399 -9.22 25.56 8.54
CA GLY A 399 -10.51 25.20 9.13
C GLY A 399 -10.59 23.74 9.60
N SER A 400 -11.73 23.32 10.16
CA SER A 400 -11.90 21.93 10.57
C SER A 400 -11.92 21.02 9.33
N PRO A 401 -10.99 20.05 9.22
CA PRO A 401 -10.85 19.21 8.03
C PRO A 401 -11.99 18.18 7.90
N VAL A 402 -12.80 18.03 8.94
CA VAL A 402 -13.94 17.08 9.00
C VAL A 402 -15.24 17.86 9.12
N VAL A 403 -16.18 17.58 8.21
CA VAL A 403 -17.57 18.01 8.29
C VAL A 403 -18.38 16.92 9.00
N LEU A 404 -19.23 17.33 9.95
CA LEU A 404 -20.20 16.46 10.60
C LEU A 404 -21.60 16.86 10.14
N GLU A 405 -22.20 16.05 9.29
CA GLU A 405 -23.58 16.22 8.85
C GLU A 405 -24.48 15.37 9.74
N ARG A 406 -25.56 15.96 10.25
CA ARG A 406 -26.57 15.26 11.05
C ARG A 406 -27.92 15.36 10.38
N GLU A 407 -28.48 14.21 10.05
CA GLU A 407 -29.82 14.14 9.48
C GLU A 407 -30.77 13.45 10.44
N PRO A 408 -31.91 14.09 10.78
CA PRO A 408 -33.04 13.38 11.36
C PRO A 408 -33.59 12.40 10.33
N MET A 409 -33.78 11.14 10.72
CA MET A 409 -34.57 10.19 9.94
C MET A 409 -36.02 10.37 10.36
N GLY A 410 -36.87 10.74 9.40
CA GLY A 410 -38.27 11.09 9.61
C GLY A 410 -39.13 9.93 10.11
#